data_AF-A0A352D5H0-F1
#
_entry.id   AF-A0A352D5H0-F1
#
_cell.length_a   1.000
_cell.length_b   1.000
_cell.length_c   1.000
_cell.angle_alpha   90.00
_cell.angle_beta   90.00
_cell.angle_gamma   90.00
#
_symmetry.space_group_name_H-M   'P 1'
#
loop_
_entity.id
_entity.type
_entity.pdbx_description
1 polymer ?
#
loop_
_entity_poly.entity_id
_entity_poly.type
_entity_poly.pdbx_seq_one_letter_code
_entity_poly.pdbx_strand_id
1 'polypeptide(L)'
;MERLSLTSYVWKCILGAEVIYTLCLIGGYLPWRTQRGIELHHTLFETLPGFVWGNSTSILWGALAIAVFAVFFGSYMVWMHNSSLIK
;
A
#
# COMPACT_ATOMS: atom_id res chain seq x y z
N MET A 1 -18.78 21.29 1.92
CA MET A 1 -17.69 20.35 1.62
C MET A 1 -17.54 20.32 0.11
N GLU A 2 -16.35 20.60 -0.41
CA GLU A 2 -16.11 20.59 -1.86
C GLU A 2 -15.91 19.16 -2.39
N ARG A 3 -16.09 18.96 -3.69
CA ARG A 3 -15.84 17.66 -4.32
C ARG A 3 -14.35 17.35 -4.35
N LEU A 4 -13.99 16.11 -4.03
CA LEU A 4 -12.64 15.60 -4.18
C LEU A 4 -12.32 15.40 -5.67
N SER A 5 -11.13 15.87 -6.08
CA SER A 5 -10.54 15.53 -7.37
C SER A 5 -10.03 14.09 -7.36
N LEU A 6 -10.53 13.26 -8.28
CA LEU A 6 -10.14 11.85 -8.42
C LEU A 6 -8.62 11.72 -8.58
N THR A 7 -8.06 12.42 -9.58
CA THR A 7 -6.64 12.34 -9.93
C THR A 7 -5.76 12.78 -8.77
N SER A 8 -6.04 13.94 -8.16
CA SER A 8 -5.22 14.44 -7.04
C SER A 8 -5.26 13.51 -5.83
N TYR A 9 -6.43 12.98 -5.49
CA TYR A 9 -6.61 12.11 -4.34
C TYR A 9 -5.95 10.74 -4.55
N VAL A 10 -6.17 10.11 -5.70
CA VAL A 10 -5.58 8.81 -6.05
C VAL A 10 -4.05 8.89 -6.06
N TRP A 11 -3.46 9.94 -6.65
CA TRP A 11 -2.00 10.11 -6.63
C TRP A 11 -1.43 10.25 -5.21
N LYS A 12 -2.11 10.98 -4.33
CA LYS A 12 -1.71 11.06 -2.92
C LYS A 12 -1.84 9.71 -2.21
N CYS A 13 -2.87 8.94 -2.55
CA CYS A 13 -3.08 7.60 -2.01
C CYS A 13 -1.95 6.64 -2.44
N ILE A 14 -1.59 6.63 -3.73
CA ILE A 14 -0.46 5.86 -4.26
C ILE A 14 0.82 6.25 -3.53
N LEU A 15 1.15 7.56 -3.50
CA LEU A 15 2.39 8.02 -2.87
C LEU A 15 2.47 7.63 -1.38
N GLY A 16 1.37 7.79 -0.63
CA GLY A 16 1.31 7.36 0.76
C GLY A 16 1.48 5.85 0.93
N ALA A 17 0.83 5.06 0.08
CA ALA A 17 0.92 3.60 0.11
C ALA A 17 2.36 3.11 -0.21
N GLU A 18 3.02 3.70 -1.20
CA GLU A 18 4.40 3.37 -1.58
C GLU A 18 5.41 3.70 -0.47
N VAL A 19 5.24 4.85 0.20
CA VAL A 19 6.07 5.22 1.35
C VAL A 19 5.92 4.20 2.47
N ILE A 20 4.68 3.82 2.83
CA ILE A 20 4.44 2.83 3.87
C ILE A 20 4.97 1.45 3.46
N TYR A 21 4.75 1.02 2.21
CA TYR A 21 5.29 -0.23 1.69
C TYR A 21 6.82 -0.30 1.82
N THR A 22 7.51 0.77 1.44
CA THR A 22 8.98 0.89 1.56
C THR A 22 9.43 0.81 3.01
N LEU A 23 8.76 1.54 3.91
CA LEU A 23 9.07 1.50 5.35
C LEU A 23 8.82 0.10 5.95
N CYS A 24 7.80 -0.60 5.50
CA CYS A 24 7.53 -1.97 5.91
C CYS A 24 8.61 -2.94 5.43
N LEU A 25 9.11 -2.80 4.20
CA LEU A 25 10.22 -3.61 3.70
C LEU A 25 11.49 -3.39 4.52
N ILE A 26 11.90 -2.13 4.71
CA ILE A 26 13.08 -1.80 5.52
C ILE A 26 12.88 -2.32 6.95
N GLY A 27 11.69 -2.11 7.52
CA GLY A 27 11.34 -2.57 8.85
C GLY A 27 11.36 -4.09 9.03
N GLY A 28 11.29 -4.89 7.97
CA GLY A 28 11.46 -6.34 8.05
C GLY A 28 12.89 -6.76 8.42
N TYR A 29 13.88 -5.93 8.10
CA TYR A 29 15.29 -6.20 8.38
C TYR A 29 15.77 -5.62 9.72
N LEU A 30 14.95 -4.84 10.41
CA LEU A 30 15.34 -4.18 11.65
C LEU A 30 15.10 -5.09 12.86
N PRO A 31 16.09 -5.31 13.74
CA PRO A 31 15.97 -6.17 14.93
C PRO A 31 15.25 -5.47 16.09
N TRP A 32 14.18 -4.71 15.80
CA TRP A 32 13.40 -3.98 16.80
C TRP A 32 12.18 -4.76 17.30
N ARG A 33 11.84 -5.88 16.65
CA ARG A 33 10.73 -6.77 17.01
C ARG A 33 11.27 -8.09 17.54
N THR A 34 10.43 -8.83 18.27
CA THR A 34 10.73 -10.22 18.63
C THR A 34 10.87 -11.08 17.37
N GLN A 35 11.58 -12.20 17.47
CA GLN A 35 11.75 -13.13 16.34
C GLN A 35 10.41 -13.52 15.71
N ARG A 36 9.41 -13.88 16.53
CA ARG A 36 8.05 -14.19 16.07
C ARG A 36 7.39 -13.02 15.32
N GLY A 37 7.66 -11.79 15.74
CA GLY A 37 7.15 -10.59 15.07
C GLY A 37 7.78 -10.37 13.70
N ILE A 38 9.08 -10.66 13.56
CA ILE A 38 9.79 -10.60 12.28
C ILE A 38 9.27 -11.69 11.33
N GLU A 39 9.14 -12.94 11.82
CA GLU A 39 8.59 -14.06 11.05
C GLU A 39 7.16 -13.76 10.56
N LEU A 40 6.29 -13.24 11.43
CA LEU A 40 4.93 -12.83 11.04
C LEU A 40 4.95 -11.75 9.96
N HIS A 41 5.79 -10.72 10.12
CA HIS A 41 5.92 -9.63 9.13
C HIS A 41 6.39 -10.17 7.77
N HIS A 42 7.38 -11.06 7.77
CA HIS A 42 7.84 -11.69 6.53
C HIS A 42 6.77 -12.56 5.89
N THR A 43 6.07 -13.37 6.69
CA THR A 43 4.99 -14.26 6.23
C THR A 43 3.84 -13.47 5.61
N LEU A 44 3.48 -12.32 6.19
CA LEU A 44 2.44 -11.44 5.64
C LEU A 44 2.82 -10.93 4.25
N PHE A 45 4.06 -10.53 4.02
CA PHE A 45 4.52 -10.12 2.70
C PHE A 45 4.58 -11.27 1.70
N GLU A 46 4.91 -12.48 2.15
CA GLU A 46 4.88 -13.69 1.31
C GLU A 46 3.47 -14.09 0.87
N THR A 47 2.41 -13.52 1.46
CA THR A 47 1.04 -13.67 0.92
C THR A 47 0.81 -12.88 -0.36
N LEU A 48 1.68 -11.91 -0.68
CA LEU A 48 1.65 -11.22 -1.96
C LEU A 48 2.14 -12.20 -3.05
N PRO A 49 1.33 -12.49 -4.09
CA PRO A 49 1.69 -13.47 -5.10
C PRO A 49 3.03 -13.14 -5.78
N GLY A 50 3.99 -14.07 -5.69
CA GLY A 50 5.32 -13.93 -6.29
C GLY A 50 6.31 -13.08 -5.48
N PHE A 51 5.97 -12.69 -4.24
CA PHE A 51 6.88 -11.94 -3.38
C PHE A 51 7.91 -12.86 -2.72
N VAL A 52 9.18 -12.49 -2.82
CA VAL A 52 10.33 -13.16 -2.19
C VAL A 52 11.22 -12.09 -1.57
N TRP A 53 11.54 -12.25 -0.29
CA TRP A 53 12.43 -11.33 0.43
C TRP A 53 13.83 -11.29 -0.19
N GLY A 54 14.43 -10.10 -0.24
CA GLY A 54 15.75 -9.87 -0.83
C GLY A 54 15.79 -9.86 -2.37
N ASN A 55 14.70 -10.19 -3.06
CA ASN A 55 14.61 -10.13 -4.52
C ASN A 55 14.08 -8.77 -4.99
N SER A 56 14.88 -8.04 -5.76
CA SER A 56 14.51 -6.69 -6.25
C SER A 56 13.32 -6.69 -7.22
N THR A 57 13.17 -7.74 -8.04
CA THR A 57 12.02 -7.90 -8.95
C THR A 57 10.72 -8.14 -8.17
N SER A 58 10.77 -8.97 -7.12
CA SER A 58 9.62 -9.19 -6.23
C SER A 58 9.22 -7.92 -5.47
N ILE A 59 10.19 -7.11 -5.04
CA ILE A 59 9.93 -5.81 -4.41
C ILE A 59 9.23 -4.87 -5.38
N LEU A 60 9.71 -4.76 -6.61
CA LEU A 60 9.07 -3.94 -7.64
C LEU A 60 7.65 -4.44 -7.97
N TRP A 61 7.47 -5.76 -8.05
CA TRP A 61 6.16 -6.36 -8.27
C TRP A 61 5.18 -6.04 -7.13
N GLY A 62 5.64 -6.12 -5.88
CA GLY A 62 4.85 -5.73 -4.71
C GLY A 62 4.46 -4.25 -4.73
N ALA A 63 5.39 -3.35 -5.05
CA ALA A 63 5.11 -1.92 -5.22
C ALA A 63 4.01 -1.68 -6.28
N LEU A 64 4.14 -2.30 -7.46
CA LEU A 64 3.11 -2.20 -8.50
C LEU A 64 1.75 -2.71 -8.02
N ALA A 65 1.71 -3.84 -7.30
CA ALA A 65 0.46 -4.36 -6.74
C ALA A 65 -0.17 -3.39 -5.73
N ILE A 66 0.63 -2.80 -4.83
CA ILE A 66 0.17 -1.79 -3.86
C ILE A 66 -0.35 -0.54 -4.56
N ALA A 67 0.35 -0.03 -5.58
CA ALA A 67 -0.11 1.09 -6.39
C ALA A 67 -1.47 0.82 -7.05
N VAL A 68 -1.67 -0.40 -7.59
CA VAL A 68 -2.96 -0.81 -8.17
C VAL A 68 -4.06 -0.82 -7.09
N PHE A 69 -3.81 -1.40 -5.92
CA PHE A 69 -4.76 -1.35 -4.80
C PHE A 69 -5.08 0.09 -4.38
N ALA A 70 -4.06 0.96 -4.29
CA ALA A 70 -4.24 2.37 -3.95
C ALA A 70 -5.11 3.11 -4.98
N VAL A 71 -5.00 2.79 -6.27
CA VAL A 71 -5.91 3.32 -7.31
C VAL A 71 -7.35 2.88 -7.04
N PHE A 72 -7.59 1.59 -6.80
CA PHE A 72 -8.92 1.07 -6.54
C PHE A 72 -9.56 1.69 -5.29
N PHE A 73 -8.86 1.64 -4.16
CA PHE A 73 -9.37 2.19 -2.90
C PHE A 73 -9.47 3.71 -2.94
N GLY A 74 -8.48 4.41 -3.49
CA GLY A 74 -8.53 5.87 -3.65
C GLY A 74 -9.72 6.31 -4.50
N SER A 75 -10.00 5.61 -5.60
CA SER A 75 -11.15 5.89 -6.46
C SER A 75 -12.47 5.63 -5.74
N TYR A 76 -12.57 4.52 -5.01
CA TYR A 76 -13.74 4.19 -4.21
C TYR A 76 -14.04 5.24 -3.13
N MET A 77 -13.00 5.72 -2.42
CA MET A 77 -13.14 6.75 -1.39
C MET A 77 -13.61 8.09 -1.98
N VAL A 78 -13.07 8.49 -3.14
CA VAL A 78 -13.53 9.70 -3.86
C VAL A 78 -14.99 9.56 -4.28
N TRP A 79 -15.38 8.40 -4.81
CA TRP A 79 -16.77 8.13 -5.20
C TRP A 79 -17.71 8.21 -3.99
N MET A 80 -17.39 7.54 -2.87
CA MET A 80 -18.21 7.59 -1.66
C MET A 80 -18.36 9.02 -1.13
N HIS A 81 -17.26 9.77 -1.04
CA HIS A 81 -17.28 11.16 -0.60
C HIS A 81 -18.14 12.02 -1.53
N ASN A 82 -17.92 11.98 -2.84
CA ASN A 82 -18.61 12.88 -3.76
C ASN A 82 -20.10 12.53 -3.90
N SER A 83 -20.45 11.25 -3.78
CA SER A 83 -21.84 10.78 -3.83
C SER A 83 -22.63 11.22 -2.60
N SER A 84 -22.03 11.28 -1.41
CA SER A 84 -22.71 11.73 -0.18
C SER A 84 -23.04 13.23 -0.16
N LEU A 85 -22.48 14.01 -1.09
CA LEU A 85 -22.80 15.44 -1.25
C LEU A 85 -24.02 15.69 -2.14
N ILE A 86 -24.49 14.67 -2.87
CA ILE A 86 -25.68 14.75 -3.70
C ILE A 86 -26.88 14.53 -2.77
N LYS A 87 -27.74 15.54 -2.65
CA LYS A 87 -29.00 15.49 -1.88
C LYS A 87 -30.14 14.95 -2.73
#